data_AF-A0A2P4X5G0-F1
#
_entry.id   AF-A0A2P4X5G0-F1
#
_cell.length_a   1.000
_cell.length_b   1.000
_cell.length_c   1.000
_cell.angle_alpha   90.00
_cell.angle_beta   90.00
_cell.angle_gamma   90.00
#
_symmetry.space_group_name_H-M   'P 1'
#
loop_
_entity.id
_entity.type
_entity.pdbx_description
1 polymer ?
#
loop_
_entity_poly.entity_id
_entity_poly.type
_entity_poly.pdbx_seq_one_letter_code
_entity_poly.pdbx_strand_id
1 'polypeptide(L)'
;GDDALAKALVAAEEKAKSQLRDDGYRVIVSEKFEVLDDYVKFINTKNSDQTSLYSTLITGFGGEDKLGALLQTAMTHRSTMKKAKELENSLILKWADEGQLPTKVFHWLHLDDNVDDAFTAVNLKKVMKYVETAKLDDPIYKKSVIELYTNSFGEAVVAKKLASAWADPPTRLVATKLRAQQVEGWINSGKSVDDMFVMLKIQTDKHIAQWKLDALGRFIQRKNGEENLIKILKSK
;
A
#
# COMPACT_ATOMS: atom_id res chain seq x y z
N GLY A 1 47.60 -15.66 0.88
CA GLY A 1 47.00 -16.26 2.08
C GLY A 1 45.58 -15.79 2.23
N ASP A 2 44.76 -16.54 2.97
CA ASP A 2 43.30 -16.35 3.05
C ASP A 2 42.88 -14.92 3.44
N ASP A 3 43.68 -14.21 4.23
CA ASP A 3 43.44 -12.79 4.58
C ASP A 3 43.50 -11.83 3.38
N ALA A 4 44.39 -12.08 2.41
CA ALA A 4 44.46 -11.27 1.20
C ALA A 4 43.29 -11.54 0.25
N LEU A 5 42.79 -12.78 0.24
CA LEU A 5 41.65 -13.18 -0.57
C LEU A 5 40.34 -12.59 -0.01
N ALA A 6 40.18 -12.62 1.31
CA ALA A 6 39.05 -11.99 2.00
C ALA A 6 39.00 -10.47 1.78
N LYS A 7 40.14 -9.78 1.90
CA LYS A 7 40.23 -8.33 1.62
C LYS A 7 39.90 -7.98 0.18
N ALA A 8 40.36 -8.77 -0.78
CA ALA A 8 40.05 -8.57 -2.19
C ALA A 8 38.54 -8.76 -2.48
N LEU A 9 37.90 -9.73 -1.82
CA LEU A 9 36.46 -9.97 -1.94
C LEU A 9 35.64 -8.79 -1.39
N VAL A 10 35.99 -8.28 -0.21
CA VAL A 10 35.33 -7.11 0.38
C VAL A 10 35.51 -5.86 -0.48
N ALA A 11 36.71 -5.62 -1.02
CA ALA A 11 36.97 -4.49 -1.90
C ALA A 11 36.19 -4.58 -3.23
N ALA A 12 36.07 -5.78 -3.79
CA ALA A 12 35.26 -6.02 -4.98
C ALA A 12 33.77 -5.79 -4.71
N GLU A 13 33.28 -6.22 -3.55
CA GLU A 13 31.90 -5.99 -3.11
C GLU A 13 31.60 -4.49 -2.94
N GLU A 14 32.46 -3.74 -2.25
CA GLU A 14 32.29 -2.30 -2.08
C GLU A 14 32.38 -1.52 -3.40
N LYS A 15 33.28 -1.94 -4.30
CA LYS A 15 33.36 -1.37 -5.65
C LYS A 15 32.09 -1.64 -6.45
N ALA A 16 31.53 -2.84 -6.38
CA ALA A 16 30.27 -3.18 -7.04
C ALA A 16 29.11 -2.34 -6.48
N LYS A 17 29.01 -2.20 -5.14
CA LYS A 17 28.01 -1.33 -4.49
C LYS A 17 28.14 0.13 -4.93
N SER A 18 29.36 0.66 -5.03
CA SER A 18 29.60 2.02 -5.54
C SER A 18 29.09 2.17 -6.98
N GLN A 19 29.44 1.24 -7.85
CA GLN A 19 29.04 1.30 -9.26
C GLN A 19 27.54 1.14 -9.49
N LEU A 20 26.83 0.43 -8.61
CA LEU A 20 25.36 0.37 -8.61
C LEU A 20 24.73 1.73 -8.22
N ARG A 21 25.38 2.47 -7.32
CA ARG A 21 24.94 3.80 -6.88
C ARG A 21 25.20 4.87 -7.95
N ASP A 22 26.33 4.78 -8.66
CA ASP A 22 26.70 5.71 -9.73
C ASP A 22 25.72 5.70 -10.92
N ASP A 23 25.16 4.53 -11.24
CA ASP A 23 24.16 4.40 -12.31
C ASP A 23 22.78 5.00 -11.92
N GLY A 24 22.60 5.37 -10.65
CA GLY A 24 21.37 5.96 -10.12
C GLY A 24 20.14 5.12 -10.46
N TYR A 25 19.03 5.77 -10.84
CA TYR A 25 17.79 5.07 -11.19
C TYR A 25 17.89 4.21 -12.47
N ARG A 26 18.93 4.41 -13.30
CA ARG A 26 19.14 3.63 -14.53
C ARG A 26 19.74 2.26 -14.25
N VAL A 27 20.25 2.04 -13.05
CA VAL A 27 20.80 0.75 -12.62
C VAL A 27 19.83 -0.39 -12.85
N ILE A 28 18.51 -0.18 -12.69
CA ILE A 28 17.50 -1.25 -12.80
C ILE A 28 17.35 -1.82 -14.22
N VAL A 29 17.85 -1.12 -15.24
CA VAL A 29 17.89 -1.58 -16.64
C VAL A 29 19.33 -1.83 -17.12
N SER A 30 20.31 -1.83 -16.22
CA SER A 30 21.71 -2.06 -16.54
C SER A 30 22.04 -3.55 -16.62
N GLU A 31 23.07 -3.89 -17.39
CA GLU A 31 23.62 -5.26 -17.41
C GLU A 31 24.07 -5.72 -16.01
N LYS A 32 24.57 -4.79 -15.18
CA LYS A 32 24.97 -5.07 -13.79
C LYS A 32 23.79 -5.60 -12.96
N PHE A 33 22.59 -5.06 -13.19
CA PHE A 33 21.38 -5.49 -12.50
C PHE A 33 20.95 -6.89 -12.95
N GLU A 34 21.00 -7.18 -14.25
CA GLU A 34 20.66 -8.51 -14.76
C GLU A 34 21.65 -9.57 -14.24
N VAL A 35 22.96 -9.27 -14.21
CA VAL A 35 23.96 -10.17 -13.61
C VAL A 35 23.71 -10.39 -12.12
N LEU A 36 23.31 -9.34 -11.38
CA LEU A 36 22.97 -9.46 -9.97
C LEU A 36 21.74 -10.34 -9.75
N ASP A 37 20.69 -10.14 -10.55
CA ASP A 37 19.46 -10.95 -10.51
C ASP A 37 19.78 -12.44 -10.80
N ASP A 38 20.57 -12.71 -11.83
CA ASP A 38 20.98 -14.07 -12.19
C ASP A 38 21.85 -14.73 -11.11
N TYR A 39 22.77 -13.97 -10.50
CA TYR A 39 23.57 -14.46 -9.38
C TYR A 39 22.71 -14.83 -8.18
N VAL A 40 21.75 -13.97 -7.81
CA VAL A 40 20.83 -14.24 -6.71
C VAL A 40 19.98 -15.49 -6.98
N LYS A 41 19.46 -15.65 -8.20
CA LYS A 41 18.73 -16.87 -8.61
C LYS A 41 19.62 -18.09 -8.47
N PHE A 42 20.86 -18.03 -8.96
CA PHE A 42 21.81 -19.13 -8.89
C PHE A 42 22.09 -19.56 -7.44
N ILE A 43 22.40 -18.61 -6.54
CA ILE A 43 22.69 -18.93 -5.13
C ILE A 43 21.46 -19.54 -4.42
N ASN A 44 20.26 -19.02 -4.68
CA ASN A 44 19.03 -19.56 -4.07
C ASN A 44 18.69 -20.99 -4.56
N THR A 45 19.22 -21.44 -5.70
CA THR A 45 19.10 -22.85 -6.13
C THR A 45 20.09 -23.78 -5.43
N LYS A 46 21.16 -23.25 -4.83
CA LYS A 46 22.27 -24.03 -4.24
C LYS A 46 22.22 -24.07 -2.72
N ASN A 47 21.87 -22.96 -2.08
CA ASN A 47 21.85 -22.79 -0.63
C ASN A 47 20.44 -22.42 -0.16
N SER A 48 20.03 -22.87 1.03
CA SER A 48 18.75 -22.49 1.67
C SER A 48 18.76 -21.07 2.24
N ASP A 49 19.73 -20.22 1.89
CA ASP A 49 19.99 -18.93 2.54
C ASP A 49 18.96 -17.83 2.23
N GLN A 50 17.91 -18.13 1.45
CA GLN A 50 16.75 -17.26 1.14
C GLN A 50 17.10 -15.80 0.77
N THR A 51 18.33 -15.53 0.31
CA THR A 51 18.79 -14.17 0.02
C THR A 51 18.03 -13.67 -1.20
N SER A 52 17.15 -12.70 -1.01
CA SER A 52 16.34 -12.17 -2.09
C SER A 52 17.06 -11.05 -2.83
N LEU A 53 16.76 -10.88 -4.12
CA LEU A 53 17.27 -9.74 -4.90
C LEU A 53 16.91 -8.44 -4.20
N TYR A 54 15.73 -8.40 -3.59
CA TYR A 54 15.26 -7.26 -2.82
C TYR A 54 16.14 -6.92 -1.62
N SER A 55 16.46 -7.89 -0.73
CA SER A 55 17.34 -7.64 0.42
C SER A 55 18.73 -7.14 -0.02
N THR A 56 19.21 -7.63 -1.17
CA THR A 56 20.46 -7.14 -1.76
C THR A 56 20.34 -5.71 -2.25
N LEU A 57 19.24 -5.35 -2.92
CA LEU A 57 18.97 -3.98 -3.38
C LEU A 57 18.78 -3.01 -2.20
N ILE A 58 18.00 -3.36 -1.19
CA ILE A 58 17.83 -2.55 0.03
C ILE A 58 19.19 -2.24 0.64
N THR A 59 20.03 -3.26 0.82
CA THR A 59 21.36 -3.12 1.41
C THR A 59 22.26 -2.26 0.51
N GLY A 60 22.26 -2.52 -0.80
CA GLY A 60 23.08 -1.80 -1.78
C GLY A 60 22.74 -0.31 -1.89
N PHE A 61 21.45 0.03 -1.90
CA PHE A 61 20.98 1.42 -1.96
C PHE A 61 20.90 2.10 -0.59
N GLY A 62 21.06 1.34 0.50
CA GLY A 62 21.18 1.87 1.85
C GLY A 62 19.85 2.17 2.54
N GLY A 63 18.84 1.34 2.31
CA GLY A 63 17.54 1.37 2.98
C GLY A 63 16.35 1.22 2.04
N GLU A 64 15.20 0.83 2.61
CA GLU A 64 13.94 0.66 1.86
C GLU A 64 13.47 1.99 1.26
N ASP A 65 13.59 3.10 2.00
CA ASP A 65 13.19 4.44 1.56
C ASP A 65 14.00 4.92 0.35
N LYS A 66 15.32 4.65 0.34
CA LYS A 66 16.20 5.02 -0.78
C LYS A 66 15.90 4.21 -2.03
N LEU A 67 15.59 2.91 -1.87
CA LEU A 67 15.13 2.08 -2.97
C LEU A 67 13.76 2.53 -3.48
N GLY A 68 12.85 2.91 -2.58
CA GLY A 68 11.55 3.50 -2.93
C GLY A 68 11.70 4.76 -3.78
N ALA A 69 12.48 5.74 -3.30
CA ALA A 69 12.77 6.97 -4.03
C ALA A 69 13.44 6.72 -5.40
N LEU A 70 14.33 5.73 -5.48
CA LEU A 70 14.96 5.32 -6.74
C LEU A 70 13.93 4.77 -7.73
N LEU A 71 13.02 3.90 -7.28
CA LEU A 71 11.97 3.34 -8.11
C LEU A 71 10.95 4.40 -8.55
N GLN A 72 10.60 5.35 -7.67
CA GLN A 72 9.76 6.50 -8.03
C GLN A 72 10.41 7.33 -9.15
N THR A 73 11.70 7.64 -9.00
CA THR A 73 12.47 8.35 -10.04
C THR A 73 12.53 7.54 -11.34
N ALA A 74 12.71 6.22 -11.25
CA ALA A 74 12.71 5.36 -12.43
C ALA A 74 11.34 5.30 -13.12
N MET A 75 10.24 5.45 -12.38
CA MET A 75 8.88 5.48 -12.93
C MET A 75 8.56 6.77 -13.69
N THR A 76 9.25 7.88 -13.45
CA THR A 76 9.05 9.13 -14.22
C THR A 76 9.73 9.11 -15.59
N HIS A 77 10.63 8.15 -15.84
CA HIS A 77 11.42 8.07 -17.07
C HIS A 77 10.96 6.93 -17.98
N ARG A 78 10.65 7.24 -19.25
CA ARG A 78 10.12 6.26 -20.22
C ARG A 78 10.99 5.00 -20.36
N SER A 79 12.32 5.13 -20.34
CA SER A 79 13.24 4.01 -20.53
C SER A 79 13.29 3.03 -19.36
N THR A 80 12.95 3.47 -18.15
CA THR A 80 13.03 2.66 -16.91
C THR A 80 11.67 2.33 -16.32
N MET A 81 10.61 3.05 -16.72
CA MET A 81 9.28 2.98 -16.13
C MET A 81 8.71 1.56 -16.08
N LYS A 82 8.86 0.78 -17.16
CA LYS A 82 8.32 -0.58 -17.24
C LYS A 82 8.97 -1.48 -16.17
N LYS A 83 10.30 -1.55 -16.15
CA LYS A 83 11.05 -2.36 -15.18
C LYS A 83 10.82 -1.88 -13.75
N ALA A 84 10.73 -0.57 -13.53
CA ALA A 84 10.44 0.00 -12.21
C ALA A 84 9.07 -0.47 -11.68
N LYS A 85 8.02 -0.42 -12.51
CA LYS A 85 6.68 -0.91 -12.14
C LYS A 85 6.65 -2.42 -11.92
N GLU A 86 7.41 -3.19 -12.70
CA GLU A 86 7.53 -4.64 -12.50
C GLU A 86 8.19 -4.95 -11.15
N LEU A 87 9.30 -4.28 -10.82
CA LEU A 87 9.98 -4.42 -9.53
C LEU A 87 9.07 -4.02 -8.38
N GLU A 88 8.43 -2.85 -8.45
CA GLU A 88 7.48 -2.38 -7.43
C GLU A 88 6.36 -3.41 -7.17
N ASN A 89 5.75 -3.94 -8.23
CA ASN A 89 4.68 -4.94 -8.11
C ASN A 89 5.18 -6.27 -7.51
N SER A 90 6.38 -6.71 -7.87
CA SER A 90 6.97 -7.92 -7.29
C SER A 90 7.26 -7.75 -5.80
N LEU A 91 7.63 -6.54 -5.35
CA LEU A 91 7.83 -6.25 -3.92
C LEU A 91 6.53 -6.26 -3.14
N ILE A 92 5.49 -5.62 -3.65
CA ILE A 92 4.17 -5.64 -3.02
C ILE A 92 3.66 -7.09 -2.86
N LEU A 93 3.84 -7.93 -3.87
CA LEU A 93 3.47 -9.34 -3.82
C LEU A 93 4.29 -10.14 -2.80
N LYS A 94 5.62 -9.95 -2.78
CA LYS A 94 6.50 -10.60 -1.80
C LYS A 94 6.12 -10.22 -0.37
N TRP A 95 5.86 -8.94 -0.11
CA TRP A 95 5.43 -8.46 1.20
C TRP A 95 4.07 -8.99 1.62
N ALA A 96 3.15 -9.18 0.66
CA ALA A 96 1.89 -9.84 0.91
C ALA A 96 2.10 -11.30 1.33
N ASP A 97 2.94 -12.05 0.61
CA ASP A 97 3.28 -13.44 0.92
C ASP A 97 3.99 -13.60 2.27
N GLU A 98 4.84 -12.65 2.62
CA GLU A 98 5.56 -12.60 3.90
C GLU A 98 4.69 -12.09 5.07
N GLY A 99 3.46 -11.65 4.80
CA GLY A 99 2.58 -11.08 5.82
C GLY A 99 3.12 -9.80 6.45
N GLN A 100 3.87 -8.99 5.69
CA GLN A 100 4.34 -7.68 6.17
C GLN A 100 3.16 -6.79 6.55
N LEU A 101 3.39 -5.78 7.40
CA LEU A 101 2.32 -4.89 7.85
C LEU A 101 1.80 -3.98 6.73
N PRO A 102 0.47 -3.79 6.62
CA PRO A 102 -0.11 -2.86 5.65
C PRO A 102 0.42 -1.42 5.79
N THR A 103 0.71 -0.97 7.01
CA THR A 103 1.31 0.36 7.28
C THR A 103 2.66 0.52 6.59
N LYS A 104 3.50 -0.51 6.59
CA LYS A 104 4.82 -0.49 5.94
C LYS A 104 4.68 -0.34 4.44
N VAL A 105 3.78 -1.13 3.83
CA VAL A 105 3.53 -1.06 2.38
C VAL A 105 2.92 0.29 1.99
N PHE A 106 2.00 0.81 2.81
CA PHE A 106 1.35 2.10 2.58
C PHE A 106 2.35 3.27 2.59
N HIS A 107 3.24 3.29 3.58
CA HIS A 107 4.30 4.28 3.71
C HIS A 107 5.31 4.19 2.57
N TRP A 108 5.76 2.98 2.22
CA TRP A 108 6.72 2.80 1.15
C TRP A 108 6.17 3.21 -0.24
N LEU A 109 4.87 3.06 -0.43
CA LEU A 109 4.16 3.55 -1.62
C LEU A 109 3.85 5.05 -1.56
N HIS A 110 4.25 5.75 -0.49
CA HIS A 110 3.99 7.18 -0.27
C HIS A 110 2.51 7.54 -0.34
N LEU A 111 1.64 6.64 0.13
CA LEU A 111 0.18 6.84 0.06
C LEU A 111 -0.37 7.69 1.21
N ASP A 112 0.48 8.03 2.18
CA ASP A 112 0.24 8.96 3.29
C ASP A 112 0.60 10.41 2.95
N ASP A 113 1.42 10.64 1.91
CA ASP A 113 1.96 11.97 1.58
C ASP A 113 0.93 12.88 0.88
N ASN A 114 0.21 12.35 -0.10
CA ASN A 114 -0.70 13.13 -0.94
C ASN A 114 -2.04 12.42 -1.17
N VAL A 115 -3.12 13.11 -0.81
CA VAL A 115 -4.49 12.57 -0.87
C VAL A 115 -5.03 12.38 -2.29
N ASP A 116 -4.54 13.11 -3.29
CA ASP A 116 -4.91 12.89 -4.68
C ASP A 116 -4.22 11.64 -5.22
N ASP A 117 -2.93 11.50 -4.97
CA ASP A 117 -2.12 10.36 -5.41
C ASP A 117 -2.58 9.05 -4.78
N ALA A 118 -2.90 9.07 -3.48
CA ALA A 118 -3.36 7.91 -2.73
C ALA A 118 -4.65 7.29 -3.31
N PHE A 119 -5.52 8.11 -3.91
CA PHE A 119 -6.80 7.69 -4.47
C PHE A 119 -6.80 7.56 -6.00
N THR A 120 -5.64 7.60 -6.64
CA THR A 120 -5.55 7.27 -8.07
C THR A 120 -5.96 5.83 -8.33
N ALA A 121 -6.45 5.54 -9.54
CA ALA A 121 -6.83 4.19 -9.93
C ALA A 121 -5.67 3.19 -9.84
N VAL A 122 -4.44 3.65 -10.08
CA VAL A 122 -3.23 2.83 -9.98
C VAL A 122 -2.98 2.45 -8.53
N ASN A 123 -2.96 3.41 -7.61
CA ASN A 123 -2.61 3.16 -6.22
C ASN A 123 -3.71 2.40 -5.46
N LEU A 124 -4.99 2.69 -5.72
CA LEU A 124 -6.10 1.91 -5.16
C LEU A 124 -6.03 0.43 -5.59
N LYS A 125 -5.66 0.15 -6.84
CA LYS A 125 -5.47 -1.23 -7.33
C LYS A 125 -4.27 -1.91 -6.67
N LYS A 126 -3.16 -1.20 -6.46
CA LYS A 126 -1.98 -1.73 -5.74
C LYS A 126 -2.35 -2.15 -4.32
N VAL A 127 -3.02 -1.28 -3.57
CA VAL A 127 -3.45 -1.58 -2.20
C VAL A 127 -4.44 -2.74 -2.17
N MET A 128 -5.42 -2.77 -3.08
CA MET A 128 -6.36 -3.89 -3.17
C MET A 128 -5.64 -5.23 -3.44
N LYS A 129 -4.70 -5.24 -4.39
CA LYS A 129 -3.93 -6.43 -4.75
C LYS A 129 -3.12 -6.94 -3.56
N TYR A 130 -2.48 -6.04 -2.83
CA TYR A 130 -1.75 -6.37 -1.61
C TYR A 130 -2.67 -7.04 -0.59
N VAL A 131 -3.83 -6.44 -0.29
CA VAL A 131 -4.80 -6.96 0.69
C VAL A 131 -5.37 -8.32 0.29
N GLU A 132 -5.67 -8.52 -1.00
CA GLU A 132 -6.21 -9.79 -1.51
C GLU A 132 -5.17 -10.92 -1.54
N THR A 133 -3.90 -10.57 -1.72
CA THR A 133 -2.80 -11.56 -1.77
C THR A 133 -2.31 -11.90 -0.37
N ALA A 134 -2.31 -10.92 0.52
CA ALA A 134 -1.74 -11.09 1.84
C ALA A 134 -2.58 -12.10 2.63
N LYS A 135 -1.92 -13.16 3.12
CA LYS A 135 -2.55 -14.23 3.92
C LYS A 135 -2.81 -13.75 5.34
N LEU A 136 -3.57 -12.67 5.46
CA LEU A 136 -3.84 -11.94 6.69
C LEU A 136 -5.11 -12.50 7.35
N ASP A 137 -5.07 -13.77 7.76
CA ASP A 137 -6.15 -14.35 8.57
C ASP A 137 -6.15 -13.83 10.02
N ASP A 138 -5.12 -13.08 10.41
CA ASP A 138 -5.02 -12.46 11.74
C ASP A 138 -5.85 -11.15 11.80
N PRO A 139 -6.79 -11.02 12.76
CA PRO A 139 -7.54 -9.80 13.03
C PRO A 139 -6.67 -8.55 13.31
N ILE A 140 -5.44 -8.71 13.79
CA ILE A 140 -4.50 -7.59 14.02
C ILE A 140 -4.04 -6.97 12.70
N TYR A 141 -3.97 -7.75 11.61
CA TYR A 141 -3.71 -7.26 10.26
C TYR A 141 -4.98 -6.81 9.53
N LYS A 142 -6.16 -7.19 10.03
CA LYS A 142 -7.47 -6.64 9.61
C LYS A 142 -7.76 -5.26 10.21
N LYS A 143 -6.76 -4.57 10.78
CA LYS A 143 -6.81 -3.10 10.87
C LYS A 143 -7.11 -2.60 9.48
N SER A 144 -8.32 -2.07 9.32
CA SER A 144 -8.92 -1.96 8.01
C SER A 144 -8.06 -1.01 7.17
N VAL A 145 -7.75 -1.35 5.93
CA VAL A 145 -6.97 -0.48 5.01
C VAL A 145 -7.51 0.94 5.01
N ILE A 146 -8.82 1.09 5.20
CA ILE A 146 -9.48 2.38 5.38
C ILE A 146 -8.92 3.20 6.53
N GLU A 147 -8.49 2.59 7.64
CA GLU A 147 -7.89 3.26 8.78
C GLU A 147 -6.57 3.92 8.40
N LEU A 148 -5.78 3.34 7.49
CA LEU A 148 -4.55 3.98 7.00
C LEU A 148 -4.87 5.28 6.27
N TYR A 149 -5.84 5.23 5.36
CA TYR A 149 -6.32 6.42 4.67
C TYR A 149 -6.93 7.44 5.64
N THR A 150 -7.75 7.01 6.59
CA THR A 150 -8.41 7.88 7.56
C THR A 150 -7.42 8.51 8.53
N ASN A 151 -6.42 7.78 9.00
CA ASN A 151 -5.37 8.31 9.87
C ASN A 151 -4.49 9.34 9.14
N SER A 152 -4.29 9.15 7.83
CA SER A 152 -3.48 10.07 7.01
C SER A 152 -4.25 11.34 6.61
N PHE A 153 -5.53 11.22 6.26
CA PHE A 153 -6.28 12.31 5.60
C PHE A 153 -7.55 12.77 6.32
N GLY A 154 -8.02 12.01 7.31
CA GLY A 154 -9.24 12.28 8.05
C GLY A 154 -10.51 11.74 7.39
N GLU A 155 -11.50 11.41 8.22
CA GLU A 155 -12.73 10.69 7.85
C GLU A 155 -13.51 11.34 6.70
N ALA A 156 -13.78 12.65 6.80
CA ALA A 156 -14.59 13.36 5.80
C ALA A 156 -13.88 13.49 4.45
N VAL A 157 -12.55 13.63 4.47
CA VAL A 157 -11.74 13.73 3.25
C VAL A 157 -11.72 12.38 2.53
N VAL A 158 -11.48 11.30 3.28
CA VAL A 158 -11.51 9.92 2.77
C VAL A 158 -12.89 9.58 2.21
N ALA A 159 -13.97 9.89 2.95
CA ALA A 159 -15.34 9.66 2.47
C ALA A 159 -15.60 10.39 1.14
N LYS A 160 -15.13 11.64 1.01
CA LYS A 160 -15.23 12.42 -0.24
C LYS A 160 -14.37 11.85 -1.37
N LYS A 161 -13.19 11.28 -1.10
CA LYS A 161 -12.35 10.66 -2.13
C LYS A 161 -12.93 9.34 -2.61
N LEU A 162 -13.43 8.52 -1.69
CA LEU A 162 -14.14 7.28 -2.02
C LEU A 162 -15.45 7.56 -2.75
N ALA A 163 -16.19 8.59 -2.34
CA ALA A 163 -16.87 9.55 -3.20
C ALA A 163 -16.66 9.40 -4.72
N SER A 164 -15.63 10.13 -5.15
CA SER A 164 -15.19 10.23 -6.53
C SER A 164 -14.73 8.89 -7.10
N ALA A 165 -13.95 8.10 -6.36
CA ALA A 165 -13.43 6.82 -6.83
C ALA A 165 -14.55 5.79 -7.11
N TRP A 166 -15.68 5.85 -6.42
CA TRP A 166 -16.81 4.98 -6.72
C TRP A 166 -17.56 5.39 -7.99
N ALA A 167 -17.64 6.69 -8.26
CA ALA A 167 -18.25 7.21 -9.47
C ALA A 167 -17.44 6.77 -10.71
N ASP A 168 -16.11 6.71 -10.59
CA ASP A 168 -15.19 6.30 -11.65
C ASP A 168 -15.18 4.76 -11.86
N PRO A 169 -15.56 4.25 -13.05
CA PRO A 169 -15.67 2.80 -13.30
C PRO A 169 -14.40 1.98 -12.99
N PRO A 170 -13.17 2.41 -13.36
CA PRO A 170 -11.92 1.68 -13.07
C PRO A 170 -11.64 1.47 -11.58
N THR A 171 -12.21 2.27 -10.69
CA THR A 171 -11.98 2.21 -9.22
C THR A 171 -13.21 1.81 -8.43
N ARG A 172 -14.37 1.68 -9.08
CA ARG A 172 -15.66 1.42 -8.42
C ARG A 172 -15.65 0.21 -7.49
N LEU A 173 -15.02 -0.89 -7.90
CA LEU A 173 -14.96 -2.10 -7.11
C LEU A 173 -14.20 -1.89 -5.80
N VAL A 174 -12.99 -1.32 -5.87
CA VAL A 174 -12.15 -1.03 -4.70
C VAL A 174 -12.83 -0.02 -3.79
N ALA A 175 -13.38 1.06 -4.37
CA ALA A 175 -14.11 2.08 -3.60
C ALA A 175 -15.34 1.50 -2.90
N THR A 176 -16.02 0.51 -3.50
CA THR A 176 -17.16 -0.17 -2.85
C THR A 176 -16.72 -0.91 -1.60
N LYS A 177 -15.62 -1.68 -1.67
CA LYS A 177 -15.06 -2.41 -0.53
C LYS A 177 -14.61 -1.45 0.59
N LEU A 178 -13.85 -0.40 0.22
CA LEU A 178 -13.36 0.58 1.19
C LEU A 178 -14.47 1.40 1.85
N ARG A 179 -15.55 1.76 1.13
CA ARG A 179 -16.72 2.43 1.72
C ARG A 179 -17.46 1.54 2.72
N ALA A 180 -17.59 0.24 2.43
CA ALA A 180 -18.20 -0.69 3.37
C ALA A 180 -17.39 -0.76 4.67
N GLN A 181 -16.08 -0.91 4.54
CA GLN A 181 -15.14 -0.86 5.67
C GLN A 181 -15.20 0.47 6.45
N GLN A 182 -15.33 1.60 5.75
CA GLN A 182 -15.46 2.91 6.39
C GLN A 182 -16.71 2.99 7.28
N VAL A 183 -17.85 2.54 6.76
CA VAL A 183 -19.12 2.53 7.51
C VAL A 183 -19.05 1.58 8.70
N GLU A 184 -18.47 0.39 8.53
CA GLU A 184 -18.27 -0.56 9.63
C GLU A 184 -17.36 0.02 10.72
N GLY A 185 -16.27 0.69 10.33
CA GLY A 185 -15.39 1.39 11.27
C GLY A 185 -16.14 2.46 12.08
N TRP A 186 -16.98 3.27 11.42
CA TRP A 186 -17.81 4.25 12.10
C TRP A 186 -18.77 3.62 13.12
N ILE A 187 -19.44 2.52 12.75
CA ILE A 187 -20.37 1.82 13.65
C ILE A 187 -19.63 1.19 14.82
N ASN A 188 -18.52 0.49 14.57
CA ASN A 188 -17.71 -0.16 15.59
C ASN A 188 -17.08 0.83 16.57
N SER A 189 -16.79 2.06 16.11
CA SER A 189 -16.34 3.15 16.98
C SER A 189 -17.47 3.82 17.79
N GLY A 190 -18.70 3.31 17.70
CA GLY A 190 -19.84 3.78 18.49
C GLY A 190 -20.45 5.09 18.01
N LYS A 191 -20.13 5.57 16.79
CA LYS A 191 -20.67 6.84 16.29
C LYS A 191 -22.19 6.82 16.26
N SER A 192 -22.80 7.93 16.65
CA SER A 192 -24.22 8.22 16.49
C SER A 192 -24.48 8.86 15.12
N VAL A 193 -25.76 9.00 14.76
CA VAL A 193 -26.15 9.76 13.57
C VAL A 193 -25.70 11.23 13.70
N ASP A 194 -25.83 11.82 14.89
CA ASP A 194 -25.42 13.21 15.15
C ASP A 194 -23.91 13.40 15.00
N ASP A 195 -23.10 12.44 15.47
CA ASP A 195 -21.65 12.45 15.25
C ASP A 195 -21.31 12.48 13.76
N MET A 196 -22.06 11.71 12.94
CA MET A 196 -21.87 11.68 11.50
C MET A 196 -22.26 13.01 10.83
N PHE A 197 -23.32 13.68 11.31
CA PHE A 197 -23.69 15.02 10.83
C PHE A 197 -22.56 16.03 11.05
N VAL A 198 -21.97 16.03 12.26
CA VAL A 198 -20.85 16.91 12.61
C VAL A 198 -19.59 16.54 11.81
N MET A 199 -19.23 15.26 11.78
CA MET A 199 -18.03 14.74 11.10
C MET A 199 -18.05 15.03 9.60
N LEU A 200 -19.17 14.76 8.92
CA LEU A 200 -19.34 15.02 7.49
C LEU A 200 -19.58 16.52 7.19
N LYS A 201 -19.64 17.36 8.23
CA LYS A 201 -19.91 18.79 8.15
C LYS A 201 -21.18 19.07 7.34
N ILE A 202 -22.26 18.36 7.63
CA ILE A 202 -23.56 18.55 6.97
C ILE A 202 -24.21 19.79 7.60
N GLN A 203 -24.49 20.80 6.78
CA GLN A 203 -25.14 22.05 7.20
C GLN A 203 -26.53 22.08 6.56
N THR A 204 -27.56 22.29 7.37
CA THR A 204 -28.97 22.20 6.96
C THR A 204 -29.48 23.43 6.21
N ASP A 205 -28.73 24.53 6.24
CA ASP A 205 -29.05 25.83 5.64
C ASP A 205 -28.40 26.05 4.26
N LYS A 206 -27.63 25.08 3.75
CA LYS A 206 -26.89 25.18 2.48
C LYS A 206 -27.09 23.96 1.60
N HIS A 207 -26.73 24.09 0.33
CA HIS A 207 -26.67 22.95 -0.58
C HIS A 207 -25.74 21.86 -0.02
N ILE A 208 -26.33 20.72 0.35
CA ILE A 208 -25.60 19.56 0.86
C ILE A 208 -25.05 18.78 -0.33
N ALA A 209 -23.74 18.54 -0.35
CA ALA A 209 -23.13 17.73 -1.40
C ALA A 209 -23.64 16.28 -1.35
N GLN A 210 -24.02 15.72 -2.50
CA GLN A 210 -24.63 14.38 -2.60
C GLN A 210 -23.82 13.28 -1.89
N TRP A 211 -22.49 13.31 -1.99
CA TRP A 211 -21.64 12.31 -1.35
C TRP A 211 -21.78 12.26 0.17
N LYS A 212 -22.13 13.38 0.81
CA LYS A 212 -22.38 13.43 2.26
C LYS A 212 -23.68 12.71 2.61
N LEU A 213 -24.73 12.94 1.82
CA LEU A 213 -26.02 12.26 1.96
C LEU A 213 -25.85 10.76 1.73
N ASP A 214 -25.09 10.37 0.70
CA ASP A 214 -24.80 8.96 0.40
C ASP A 214 -24.04 8.27 1.53
N ALA A 215 -23.02 8.93 2.10
CA ALA A 215 -22.25 8.41 3.22
C ALA A 215 -23.12 8.22 4.48
N LEU A 216 -23.91 9.24 4.83
CA LEU A 216 -24.83 9.19 5.96
C LEU A 216 -25.91 8.12 5.77
N GLY A 217 -26.50 8.03 4.58
CA GLY A 217 -27.53 7.05 4.25
C GLY A 217 -27.03 5.61 4.40
N ARG A 218 -25.83 5.31 3.91
CA ARG A 218 -25.19 3.99 4.08
C ARG A 218 -24.96 3.64 5.54
N PHE A 219 -24.50 4.62 6.32
CA PHE A 219 -24.29 4.46 7.76
C PHE A 219 -25.58 4.11 8.49
N ILE A 220 -26.65 4.88 8.29
CA ILE A 220 -27.97 4.65 8.92
C ILE A 220 -28.54 3.29 8.51
N GLN A 221 -28.48 2.94 7.21
CA GLN A 221 -28.98 1.67 6.71
C GLN A 221 -28.28 0.48 7.38
N ARG A 222 -26.94 0.52 7.48
CA ARG A 222 -26.15 -0.56 8.07
C ARG A 222 -26.38 -0.65 9.58
N LYS A 223 -26.39 0.48 10.30
CA LYS A 223 -26.60 0.54 11.76
C LYS A 223 -27.98 0.03 12.16
N ASN A 224 -29.05 0.51 11.52
CA ASN A 224 -30.41 0.05 11.79
C ASN A 224 -30.60 -1.44 11.45
N GLY A 225 -29.94 -1.92 10.39
CA GLY A 225 -29.92 -3.35 10.05
C GLY A 225 -29.27 -4.21 11.13
N GLU A 226 -28.14 -3.78 11.70
CA GLU A 226 -27.47 -4.48 12.80
C GLU A 226 -28.24 -4.43 14.11
N GLU A 227 -28.80 -3.28 14.48
CA GLU A 227 -29.62 -3.15 15.68
C GLU A 227 -30.83 -4.10 15.62
N ASN A 228 -31.48 -4.18 14.45
CA ASN A 228 -32.56 -5.13 14.20
C ASN A 228 -32.07 -6.58 14.31
N LEU A 229 -30.91 -6.92 13.74
CA LEU A 229 -30.32 -8.26 13.84
C LEU A 229 -30.01 -8.64 15.30
N ILE A 230 -29.38 -7.74 16.06
CA ILE A 230 -29.06 -7.94 17.48
C ILE A 230 -30.36 -8.14 18.28
N LYS A 231 -31.39 -7.34 18.02
CA LYS A 231 -32.70 -7.47 18.68
C LYS A 231 -33.33 -8.86 18.40
N ILE A 232 -33.26 -9.33 17.15
CA ILE A 232 -33.74 -10.67 16.75
C ILE A 232 -32.94 -11.79 17.43
N LEU A 233 -31.61 -11.65 17.52
CA LEU A 233 -30.73 -12.64 18.15
C LEU A 233 -30.92 -12.71 19.67
N LYS A 234 -31.31 -11.61 20.34
CA LYS A 234 -31.61 -11.57 21.78
C LYS A 234 -33.02 -12.05 22.15
N SER A 235 -33.92 -12.18 21.18
CA SER A 235 -35.32 -12.61 21.40
C SER A 235 -35.56 -14.11 21.20
N LYS A 236 -34.49 -14.92 21.08
CA LYS A 236 -34.52 -16.38 21.02
C LYS A 236 -33.77 -16.96 22.21
#